data_AF-A0A4Z0KQP4-F1
#
_entry.id   AF-A0A4Z0KQP4-F1
#
_cell.length_a   1.000
_cell.length_b   1.000
_cell.length_c   1.000
_cell.angle_alpha   90.00
_cell.angle_beta   90.00
_cell.angle_gamma   90.00
#
_symmetry.space_group_name_H-M   'P 1'
#
loop_
_entity.id
_entity.type
_entity.pdbx_description
1 polymer ?
#
loop_
_entity_poly.entity_id
_entity_poly.type
_entity_poly.pdbx_seq_one_letter_code
_entity_poly.pdbx_strand_id
1 'polypeptide(L)' 'MSDKLTEKTVKLDTPIMRGKAEITEIVLRKPQSGALRGTRLQAIMDMDVGAMMTVIPRISTPTLTAQEMAELDPAG' A
#
# COMPACT_ATOMS: atom_id res chain seq x y z
N MET A 1 14.18 -17.59 -18.00
CA MET A 1 14.28 -16.35 -17.21
C MET A 1 12.90 -16.08 -16.66
N SER A 2 12.69 -16.26 -15.36
CA SER A 2 11.36 -16.09 -14.77
C SER A 2 11.11 -14.61 -14.56
N ASP A 3 10.20 -14.02 -15.34
CA ASP A 3 9.79 -12.63 -15.19
C ASP A 3 9.04 -12.52 -13.85
N LYS A 4 9.76 -12.15 -12.80
CA LYS A 4 9.21 -11.94 -11.46
C LYS A 4 8.51 -10.59 -11.51
N LEU A 5 7.19 -10.57 -11.60
CA LEU A 5 6.40 -9.36 -11.37
C LEU A 5 6.81 -8.76 -10.01
N THR A 6 7.56 -7.66 -10.04
CA THR A 6 8.01 -6.92 -8.85
C THR A 6 6.97 -5.91 -8.39
N GLU A 7 5.91 -5.72 -9.17
CA GLU A 7 4.87 -4.75 -8.96
C GLU A 7 3.49 -5.37 -9.19
N LYS A 8 2.47 -4.86 -8.50
CA LYS A 8 1.08 -5.25 -8.65
C LYS A 8 0.21 -4.00 -8.65
N THR A 9 -0.56 -3.79 -9.72
CA THR A 9 -1.60 -2.77 -9.74
C THR A 9 -2.82 -3.28 -8.97
N VAL A 10 -3.32 -2.45 -8.06
CA VAL A 10 -4.50 -2.69 -7.23
C VAL A 10 -5.50 -1.58 -7.54
N LYS A 11 -6.66 -1.94 -8.06
CA LYS A 11 -7.80 -1.02 -8.16
C LYS A 11 -8.41 -0.85 -6.78
N LEU A 12 -8.73 0.39 -6.42
CA LEU A 12 -9.39 0.71 -5.18
C LEU A 12 -10.90 0.57 -5.35
N ASP A 13 -11.56 -0.07 -4.40
CA ASP A 13 -13.03 -0.18 -4.41
C ASP A 13 -13.69 1.18 -4.18
N THR A 14 -13.08 2.00 -3.32
CA THR A 14 -13.42 3.40 -3.13
C THR A 14 -12.26 4.28 -3.59
N PRO A 15 -12.45 5.13 -4.62
CA PRO A 15 -11.41 6.06 -5.07
C PRO A 15 -11.00 7.05 -3.99
N ILE A 16 -9.72 7.40 -3.95
CA ILE A 16 -9.19 8.41 -3.05
C ILE A 16 -9.23 9.78 -3.74
N MET A 17 -9.82 10.77 -3.07
CA MET A 17 -9.89 12.14 -3.57
C MET A 17 -8.72 12.99 -3.07
N ARG A 18 -7.83 13.37 -3.96
CA ARG A 18 -6.70 14.27 -3.67
C ARG A 18 -6.91 15.62 -4.35
N GLY A 19 -7.68 16.47 -3.67
CA GLY A 19 -8.10 17.77 -4.21
C GLY A 19 -9.05 17.58 -5.40
N LYS A 20 -8.57 17.85 -6.61
CA LYS A 20 -9.34 17.63 -7.86
C LYS A 20 -8.98 16.31 -8.56
N ALA A 21 -7.95 15.62 -8.09
CA ALA A 21 -7.51 14.36 -8.65
C ALA A 21 -8.21 13.20 -7.95
N GLU A 22 -8.61 12.20 -8.73
CA GLU A 22 -9.20 10.96 -8.25
C GLU A 22 -8.20 9.82 -8.49
N ILE A 23 -7.86 9.10 -7.43
CA ILE A 23 -6.96 7.95 -7.49
C ILE A 23 -7.83 6.70 -7.43
N THR A 24 -7.95 5.99 -8.55
CA THR A 24 -8.77 4.77 -8.68
C THR A 24 -7.92 3.50 -8.62
N GLU A 25 -6.60 3.61 -8.77
CA GLU A 25 -5.67 2.50 -8.67
C GLU A 25 -4.33 2.95 -8.10
N ILE A 26 -3.65 2.01 -7.45
CA ILE A 26 -2.29 2.16 -6.94
C ILE A 26 -1.43 1.01 -7.45
N VAL A 27 -0.14 1.26 -7.64
CA VAL A 27 0.86 0.24 -7.93
C VAL A 27 1.63 -0.06 -6.66
N LEU A 28 1.57 -1.30 -6.19
CA LEU A 28 2.35 -1.79 -5.05
C LEU A 28 3.59 -2.51 -5.54
N ARG A 29 4.76 -2.11 -5.03
CA ARG A 29 6.03 -2.76 -5.31
C ARG A 29 6.40 -3.75 -4.21
N LYS A 30 7.16 -4.79 -4.54
CA LYS A 30 7.70 -5.70 -3.52
C LYS A 30 8.57 -4.91 -2.53
N PRO A 31 8.31 -4.99 -1.21
CA PRO A 31 9.07 -4.24 -0.22
C PRO A 31 10.54 -4.69 -0.17
N GLN A 32 11.45 -3.71 -0.24
CA GLN A 32 12.87 -3.91 0.10
C GLN A 32 13.10 -3.68 1.60
N SER A 33 14.28 -4.06 2.11
CA SER A 33 14.61 -3.98 3.55
C SER A 33 14.35 -2.59 4.16
N GLY A 34 14.60 -1.52 3.42
CA GLY A 34 14.32 -0.14 3.85
C GLY A 34 12.83 0.13 4.09
N ALA A 35 11.94 -0.42 3.27
CA ALA A 35 10.49 -0.23 3.42
C ALA A 35 9.95 -0.91 4.69
N LEU A 36 10.63 -1.95 5.18
CA LEU A 36 10.25 -2.71 6.38
C LEU A 36 10.77 -2.08 7.69
N ARG A 37 11.50 -0.96 7.63
CA ARG A 37 12.09 -0.34 8.83
C ARG A 37 11.00 -0.03 9.87
N GLY A 38 11.18 -0.56 11.08
CA GLY A 38 10.22 -0.38 12.17
C GLY A 38 9.03 -1.34 12.13
N THR A 39 9.00 -2.30 11.20
CA THR A 39 7.94 -3.32 11.08
C THR A 39 8.53 -4.72 10.97
N ARG A 40 7.85 -5.71 11.54
CA ARG A 40 8.21 -7.13 11.40
C ARG A 40 7.49 -7.71 10.19
N LEU A 41 8.17 -8.51 9.38
CA LEU A 41 7.55 -9.18 8.22
C LEU A 41 6.34 -10.04 8.63
N GLN A 42 6.44 -10.72 9.77
CA GLN A 42 5.33 -11.52 10.32
C GLN A 42 4.05 -10.70 10.50
N ALA A 43 4.15 -9.47 11.02
CA ALA A 43 2.98 -8.61 11.22
C ALA A 43 2.28 -8.26 9.89
N ILE A 44 3.04 -8.11 8.81
CA ILE A 44 2.49 -7.87 7.47
C ILE A 44 1.77 -9.13 6.96
N MET A 45 2.34 -10.32 7.19
CA MET A 45 1.71 -11.59 6.81
C MET A 45 0.42 -11.84 7.59
N ASP A 46 0.36 -11.38 8.84
CA ASP A 46 -0.82 -11.44 9.70
C ASP A 46 -1.83 -10.32 9.38
N MET A 47 -1.58 -9.52 8.33
CA MET A 47 -2.40 -8.37 7.91
C MET A 47 -2.62 -7.33 9.03
N ASP A 48 -1.64 -7.17 9.92
CA ASP A 48 -1.70 -6.17 10.99
C ASP A 48 -1.85 -4.76 10.41
N VAL A 49 -2.92 -4.06 10.79
CA VAL A 49 -3.27 -2.74 10.26
C VAL A 49 -2.15 -1.73 10.50
N GLY A 50 -1.51 -1.74 11.68
CA GLY A 50 -0.42 -0.82 11.99
C GLY A 50 0.82 -1.05 11.13
N ALA A 51 1.17 -2.31 10.89
CA ALA A 51 2.25 -2.67 9.98
C ALA A 51 1.93 -2.27 8.52
N MET A 52 0.69 -2.50 8.08
CA MET A 52 0.20 -2.13 6.75
C MET A 52 0.22 -0.62 6.53
N MET A 53 -0.27 0.16 7.51
CA MET A 53 -0.20 1.64 7.51
C MET A 53 1.24 2.16 7.44
N THR A 54 2.22 1.40 7.93
CA THR A 54 3.63 1.79 7.85
C THR A 54 4.27 1.44 6.50
N VAL A 55 3.92 0.29 5.92
CA VAL A 55 4.61 -0.27 4.75
C VAL A 55 3.98 0.15 3.44
N ILE A 56 2.65 0.14 3.32
CA ILE A 56 1.93 0.42 2.06
C ILE A 56 2.31 1.80 1.48
N PRO A 57 2.33 2.91 2.25
CA PRO A 57 2.82 4.20 1.76
C PRO A 57 4.20 4.14 1.10
N ARG A 58 5.10 3.32 1.65
CA ARG A 58 6.50 3.25 1.20
C ARG A 58 6.66 2.47 -0.11
N ILE A 59 5.70 1.64 -0.46
CA ILE A 59 5.76 0.77 -1.64
C ILE A 59 4.68 1.10 -2.69
N SER A 60 3.82 2.08 -2.41
CA SER A 60 2.71 2.47 -3.28
C SER A 60 3.08 3.62 -4.22
N THR A 61 2.51 3.58 -5.42
CA THR A 61 2.54 4.68 -6.39
C THR A 61 1.12 4.90 -6.93
N PRO A 62 0.50 6.08 -6.76
CA PRO A 62 1.00 7.20 -5.96
C PRO A 62 1.19 6.81 -4.47
N THR A 63 2.15 7.45 -3.80
CA THR A 63 2.34 7.27 -2.36
C THR A 63 1.07 7.70 -1.63
N LEU A 64 0.56 6.82 -0.78
CA LEU A 64 -0.57 7.09 0.09
C LEU A 64 -0.11 7.78 1.38
N THR A 65 -0.83 8.82 1.79
CA THR A 65 -0.61 9.52 3.06
C THR A 65 -1.24 8.75 4.22
N ALA A 66 -0.84 9.06 5.45
CA ALA A 66 -1.42 8.43 6.64
C ALA A 66 -2.95 8.64 6.74
N GLN A 67 -3.43 9.82 6.31
CA GLN A 67 -4.86 10.12 6.29
C GLN A 67 -5.59 9.25 5.25
N GLU A 68 -5.08 9.20 4.01
CA GLU A 68 -5.68 8.37 2.96
C GLU A 68 -5.66 6.89 3.34
N MET A 69 -4.61 6.41 4.00
CA MET A 69 -4.54 5.04 4.53
C MET A 69 -5.59 4.75 5.62
N ALA A 70 -5.99 5.75 6.41
CA ALA A 70 -7.03 5.62 7.42
C ALA A 70 -8.45 5.69 6.83
N GLU A 71 -8.58 6.31 5.66
CA GLU A 71 -9.83 6.40 4.89
C GLU A 71 -10.04 5.18 3.97
N LEU A 72 -9.00 4.36 3.75
CA LEU A 72 -9.14 3.08 3.07
C LEU A 72 -10.06 2.15 3.88
N ASP A 73 -11.10 1.66 3.23
CA ASP A 73 -11.99 0.67 3.82
C ASP A 73 -11.20 -0.63 4.11
N PRO A 74 -11.09 -1.08 5.38
CA PRO A 74 -10.30 -2.24 5.73
C PRO A 74 -10.85 -3.57 5.18
N ALA A 75 -12.12 -3.60 4.76
CA ALA A 75 -12.72 -4.60 3.87
C ALA A 75 -14.23 -4.35 3.77
N GLY A 76 -14.72 -4.18 2.54
CA GLY A 76 -16.09 -4.54 2.16
C GLY A 76 -16.20 -6.00 1.74
#